data_AF-F7SC38-F1
#
_entry.id   AF-F7SC38-F1
#
_cell.length_a   1.000
_cell.length_b   1.000
_cell.length_c   1.000
_cell.angle_alpha   90.00
_cell.angle_beta   90.00
_cell.angle_gamma   90.00
#
_symmetry.space_group_name_H-M   'P 1'
#
loop_
_entity.id
_entity.type
_entity.pdbx_description
1 polymer ?
#
loop_
_entity_poly.entity_id
_entity_poly.type
_entity_poly.pdbx_seq_one_letter_code
_entity_poly.pdbx_strand_id
1 'polypeptide(L)'
;QTTDGFKTYVSGSRHRERDYWLTSEGAERQEIAGRRPLGDPRPIREHDIWTNWTRNIARQPEKTNALDLVKIGEEARRNAARAFLKGLAVDEKREAAGLPADLSQRFARTQARASAQGRLTETMTRAAEDKGQALARIERAAPAVRAAVAAGWERARPLIEAAHRSARARLQSALEGHRRRQAQRQAEDRPVEQESRKRGRSR
;
A
#
# COMPACT_ATOMS: atom_id res chain seq x y z
N GLN A 1 -1.41 6.19 -3.39
CA GLN A 1 -1.19 5.28 -4.53
C GLN A 1 -1.20 3.87 -3.95
N THR A 2 -2.09 2.97 -4.39
CA THR A 2 -2.19 1.63 -3.80
C THR A 2 -1.07 0.74 -4.34
N THR A 3 -0.26 0.17 -3.44
CA THR A 3 0.76 -0.83 -3.75
C THR A 3 0.07 -2.17 -4.00
N ASP A 4 0.44 -2.84 -5.08
CA ASP A 4 -0.21 -4.07 -5.58
C ASP A 4 0.86 -5.09 -5.99
N GLY A 5 0.56 -6.38 -5.88
CA GLY A 5 1.52 -7.47 -6.05
C GLY A 5 2.22 -7.47 -7.41
N PHE A 6 1.53 -7.07 -8.48
CA PHE A 6 2.13 -6.99 -9.81
C PHE A 6 3.20 -5.89 -9.92
N LYS A 7 2.97 -4.72 -9.29
CA LYS A 7 3.95 -3.63 -9.23
C LYS A 7 5.15 -4.04 -8.38
N THR A 8 4.86 -4.68 -7.24
CA THR A 8 5.85 -5.23 -6.32
C THR A 8 6.73 -6.29 -6.97
N TYR A 9 6.15 -7.21 -7.74
CA TYR A 9 6.89 -8.28 -8.41
C TYR A 9 7.89 -7.71 -9.44
N VAL A 10 7.44 -6.72 -10.22
CA VAL A 10 8.27 -6.09 -11.25
C VAL A 10 9.37 -5.21 -10.64
N SER A 11 9.14 -4.53 -9.51
CA SER A 11 10.21 -3.82 -8.80
C SER A 11 11.16 -4.77 -8.08
N GLY A 12 10.63 -5.79 -7.42
CA GLY A 12 11.37 -6.76 -6.61
C GLY A 12 12.09 -7.85 -7.39
N SER A 13 11.93 -7.95 -8.71
CA SER A 13 12.69 -8.89 -9.54
C SER A 13 13.92 -8.26 -10.21
N ARG A 14 14.13 -6.95 -10.04
CA ARG A 14 15.22 -6.20 -10.71
C ARG A 14 16.51 -6.11 -9.91
N HIS A 15 16.49 -6.44 -8.63
CA HIS A 15 17.70 -6.48 -7.80
C HIS A 15 18.32 -7.89 -7.79
N ARG A 16 19.64 -7.96 -7.63
CA ARG A 16 20.39 -9.22 -7.60
C ARG A 16 20.85 -9.64 -6.21
N GLU A 17 21.01 -8.70 -5.29
CA GLU A 17 21.57 -8.99 -3.95
C GLU A 17 20.66 -8.56 -2.80
N ARG A 18 20.16 -7.32 -2.80
CA ARG A 18 19.31 -6.80 -1.72
C ARG A 18 18.28 -5.81 -2.22
N ASP A 19 17.13 -5.82 -1.56
CA ASP A 19 16.05 -4.87 -1.75
C ASP A 19 15.66 -4.22 -0.44
N TYR A 20 15.36 -2.92 -0.52
CA TYR A 20 14.84 -2.15 0.61
C TYR A 20 13.46 -1.61 0.26
N TRP A 21 12.53 -1.83 1.17
CA TRP A 21 11.14 -1.41 1.03
C TRP A 21 10.87 -0.22 1.95
N LEU A 22 10.37 0.86 1.37
CA LEU A 22 9.98 2.06 2.12
C LEU A 22 8.48 2.27 1.96
N THR A 23 7.75 2.28 3.08
CA THR A 23 6.31 2.55 3.11
C THR A 23 5.98 3.69 4.09
N SER A 24 4.84 4.34 3.87
CA SER A 24 4.33 5.38 4.77
C SER A 24 3.47 4.74 5.85
N GLU A 25 3.96 4.75 7.09
CA GLU A 25 3.22 4.23 8.25
C GLU A 25 1.85 4.90 8.42
N GLY A 26 1.77 6.22 8.21
CA GLY A 26 0.53 6.97 8.32
C GLY A 26 -0.53 6.53 7.30
N ALA A 27 -0.11 6.20 6.08
CA ALA A 27 -1.01 5.70 5.04
C ALA A 27 -1.56 4.31 5.39
N GLU A 28 -0.70 3.41 5.89
CA GLU A 28 -1.11 2.08 6.34
C GLU A 28 -2.09 2.16 7.52
N ARG A 29 -1.83 3.04 8.50
CA ARG A 29 -2.72 3.29 9.63
C ARG A 29 -4.08 3.82 9.18
N GLN A 30 -4.12 4.72 8.21
CA GLN A 30 -5.37 5.26 7.68
C GLN A 30 -6.18 4.18 6.94
N GLU A 31 -5.51 3.30 6.18
CA GLU A 31 -6.18 2.19 5.49
C GLU A 31 -6.76 1.16 6.48
N ILE A 32 -6.00 0.83 7.53
CA ILE A 32 -6.47 -0.05 8.62
C ILE A 32 -7.67 0.56 9.33
N ALA A 33 -7.60 1.85 9.69
CA ALA A 33 -8.70 2.56 10.34
C ALA A 33 -9.96 2.59 9.47
N GLY A 34 -9.81 2.81 8.16
CA GLY A 34 -10.93 2.83 7.21
C GLY A 34 -11.61 1.48 7.00
N ARG A 35 -10.95 0.36 7.33
CA ARG A 35 -11.53 -0.99 7.25
C ARG A 35 -12.18 -1.46 8.54
N ARG A 36 -11.78 -0.90 9.67
CA ARG A 36 -12.35 -1.30 10.96
C ARG A 36 -13.81 -0.84 11.04
N PRO A 37 -14.68 -1.61 11.73
CA PRO A 37 -16.01 -1.15 12.06
C PRO A 37 -15.95 0.23 12.73
N LEU A 38 -16.92 1.09 12.41
CA LEU A 38 -17.04 2.41 13.02
C LEU A 38 -17.07 2.27 14.55
N GLY A 39 -16.15 2.97 15.24
CA GLY A 39 -16.08 2.98 16.70
C GLY A 39 -15.22 1.88 17.33
N ASP A 40 -14.47 1.09 16.55
CA ASP A 40 -13.49 0.14 17.11
C ASP A 40 -12.36 0.88 17.86
N PRO A 41 -12.22 0.72 19.18
CA PRO A 41 -11.24 1.47 19.99
C PRO A 41 -9.85 0.84 20.01
N ARG A 42 -9.65 -0.31 19.35
CA ARG A 42 -8.38 -1.03 19.41
C ARG A 42 -7.24 -0.16 18.84
N PRO A 43 -6.11 -0.01 19.53
CA PRO A 43 -4.96 0.70 18.96
C PRO A 43 -4.41 -0.09 17.77
N ILE A 44 -3.98 0.61 16.72
CA ILE A 44 -3.30 0.00 15.57
C ILE A 44 -1.85 -0.26 15.96
N ARG A 45 -1.46 -1.52 16.01
CA ARG A 45 -0.10 -1.95 16.38
C ARG A 45 0.76 -2.14 15.12
N GLU A 46 2.07 -2.21 15.31
CA GLU A 46 3.02 -2.45 14.21
C GLU A 46 2.72 -3.76 13.45
N HIS A 47 2.31 -4.80 14.17
CA HIS A 47 1.88 -6.05 13.55
C HIS A 47 0.70 -5.87 12.58
N ASP A 48 -0.25 -4.97 12.89
CA ASP A 48 -1.39 -4.69 12.02
C ASP A 48 -0.92 -4.02 10.70
N ILE A 49 0.12 -3.21 10.79
CA ILE A 49 0.73 -2.50 9.65
C ILE A 49 1.40 -3.51 8.72
N TRP A 50 2.24 -4.40 9.26
CA TRP A 50 2.87 -5.47 8.46
C TRP A 50 1.85 -6.43 7.86
N THR A 51 0.78 -6.73 8.60
CA THR A 51 -0.32 -7.57 8.10
C THR A 51 -1.04 -6.88 6.93
N ASN A 52 -1.35 -5.58 7.06
CA ASN A 52 -1.99 -4.82 5.99
C ASN A 52 -1.10 -4.69 4.75
N TRP A 53 0.17 -4.39 4.95
CA TRP A 53 1.18 -4.29 3.90
C TRP A 53 1.34 -5.61 3.14
N THR A 54 1.50 -6.72 3.86
CA THR A 54 1.61 -8.07 3.27
C THR A 54 0.36 -8.41 2.47
N ARG A 55 -0.83 -8.10 3.00
CA ARG A 55 -2.11 -8.32 2.31
C ARG A 55 -2.22 -7.49 1.02
N ASN A 56 -1.74 -6.25 1.03
CA ASN A 56 -1.75 -5.38 -0.14
C ASN A 56 -0.79 -5.90 -1.23
N ILE A 57 0.36 -6.43 -0.86
CA ILE A 57 1.32 -7.04 -1.79
C ILE A 57 0.86 -8.41 -2.28
N ALA A 58 0.22 -9.20 -1.42
CA ALA A 58 -0.35 -10.50 -1.80
C ALA A 58 -1.52 -10.36 -2.76
N ARG A 59 -2.06 -9.15 -2.93
CA ARG A 59 -3.11 -8.89 -3.90
C ARG A 59 -2.56 -9.14 -5.30
N GLN A 60 -3.18 -10.07 -6.00
CA GLN A 60 -2.96 -10.28 -7.42
C GLN A 60 -4.17 -9.70 -8.14
N PRO A 61 -3.99 -8.66 -8.97
CA PRO A 61 -5.08 -8.15 -9.78
C PRO A 61 -5.38 -9.18 -10.88
N GLU A 62 -6.40 -10.01 -10.67
CA GLU A 62 -6.95 -10.83 -11.74
C GLU A 62 -7.59 -9.90 -12.79
N LYS A 63 -7.13 -10.00 -14.03
CA LYS A 63 -7.77 -9.28 -15.13
C LYS A 63 -9.10 -9.98 -15.42
N THR A 64 -10.20 -9.39 -14.97
CA THR A 64 -11.55 -9.89 -15.25
C THR A 64 -11.80 -9.88 -16.77
N ASN A 65 -12.07 -11.04 -17.35
CA ASN A 65 -12.40 -11.17 -18.77
C ASN A 65 -13.90 -10.92 -19.00
N ALA A 66 -14.30 -10.56 -20.22
CA ALA A 66 -15.70 -10.42 -20.62
C ALA A 66 -16.51 -11.70 -20.35
N LEU A 67 -15.89 -12.87 -20.51
CA LEU A 67 -16.51 -14.16 -20.18
C LEU A 67 -16.78 -14.34 -18.68
N ASP A 68 -15.95 -13.76 -17.81
CA ASP A 68 -16.16 -13.82 -16.36
C ASP A 68 -17.35 -12.95 -15.96
N LEU A 69 -17.54 -11.80 -16.62
CA LEU A 69 -18.71 -10.96 -16.41
C LEU A 69 -20.01 -11.68 -16.83
N VAL A 70 -19.99 -12.40 -17.95
CA VAL A 70 -21.14 -13.22 -18.41
C VAL A 70 -21.44 -14.34 -17.41
N LYS A 71 -20.42 -15.02 -16.88
CA LYS A 71 -20.60 -16.06 -15.84
C LYS A 71 -21.25 -15.49 -14.57
N ILE A 72 -20.78 -14.33 -14.12
CA ILE A 72 -21.35 -13.62 -12.95
C ILE A 72 -22.83 -13.28 -13.20
N GLY A 73 -23.16 -12.77 -14.39
CA GLY A 73 -24.54 -12.48 -14.78
C GLY A 73 -25.44 -13.72 -14.79
N GLU A 74 -24.95 -14.83 -15.35
CA GLU A 74 -25.68 -16.11 -15.38
C GLU A 74 -25.87 -16.74 -13.99
N GLU A 75 -24.88 -16.61 -13.10
CA GLU A 75 -25.01 -17.02 -11.70
C GLU A 75 -26.02 -16.16 -10.95
N ALA A 76 -25.99 -14.84 -11.14
CA ALA A 76 -26.96 -13.93 -10.55
C ALA A 76 -28.40 -14.26 -11.02
N ARG A 77 -28.59 -14.50 -12.32
CA ARG A 77 -29.88 -14.90 -12.90
C ARG A 77 -30.38 -16.21 -12.31
N ARG A 78 -29.53 -17.24 -12.24
CA ARG A 78 -29.89 -18.55 -11.65
C ARG A 78 -30.23 -18.44 -10.17
N ASN A 79 -29.48 -17.65 -9.41
CA ASN A 79 -29.75 -17.44 -7.99
C ASN A 79 -31.07 -16.68 -7.77
N ALA A 80 -31.36 -15.67 -8.59
CA ALA A 80 -32.64 -14.95 -8.57
C ALA A 80 -33.81 -15.89 -8.89
N ALA A 81 -33.69 -16.71 -9.94
CA ALA A 81 -34.72 -17.70 -10.30
C ALA A 81 -34.96 -18.73 -9.19
N ARG A 82 -33.89 -19.25 -8.56
CA ARG A 82 -34.00 -20.17 -7.42
C ARG A 82 -34.67 -19.50 -6.21
N ALA A 83 -34.32 -18.26 -5.91
CA ALA A 83 -34.92 -17.52 -4.81
C ALA A 83 -36.42 -17.27 -5.05
N PHE A 84 -36.79 -16.94 -6.29
CA PHE A 84 -38.18 -16.76 -6.71
C PHE A 84 -39.00 -18.05 -6.57
N LEU A 85 -38.52 -19.16 -7.17
CA LEU A 85 -39.19 -20.46 -7.09
C LEU A 85 -39.31 -20.98 -5.66
N LYS A 86 -38.26 -20.77 -4.83
CA LYS A 86 -38.31 -21.07 -3.39
C LYS A 86 -39.34 -20.21 -2.67
N GLY A 87 -39.52 -18.97 -3.08
CA GLY A 87 -40.58 -18.08 -2.58
C GLY A 87 -41.97 -18.63 -2.89
N LEU A 88 -42.19 -19.03 -4.15
CA LEU A 88 -43.46 -19.56 -4.65
C LEU A 88 -43.85 -20.89 -3.98
N ALA A 89 -42.90 -21.84 -3.86
CA ALA A 89 -43.15 -23.13 -3.21
C ALA A 89 -43.51 -23.01 -1.72
N VAL A 90 -43.05 -21.95 -1.05
CA VAL A 90 -43.46 -21.64 0.34
C VAL A 90 -44.88 -21.10 0.39
N ASP A 91 -45.31 -20.36 -0.63
CA ASP A 91 -46.65 -19.81 -0.75
C ASP A 91 -47.67 -20.91 -1.07
N GLU A 92 -47.38 -21.76 -2.07
CA GLU A 92 -48.20 -22.92 -2.44
C GLU A 92 -48.40 -23.89 -1.27
N LYS A 93 -47.35 -24.15 -0.48
CA LYS A 93 -47.46 -24.99 0.74
C LYS A 93 -48.35 -24.39 1.82
N ARG A 94 -48.44 -23.05 1.90
CA ARG A 94 -49.31 -22.37 2.87
C ARG A 94 -50.74 -22.35 2.40
N GLU A 95 -50.96 -22.13 1.10
CA GLU A 95 -52.27 -22.23 0.47
C GLU A 95 -52.86 -23.64 0.64
N ALA A 96 -52.05 -24.69 0.41
CA ALA A 96 -52.43 -26.08 0.66
C ALA A 96 -52.73 -26.38 2.15
N ALA A 97 -52.15 -25.61 3.07
CA ALA A 97 -52.40 -25.71 4.51
C ALA A 97 -53.53 -24.78 5.00
N GLY A 98 -54.20 -24.05 4.11
CA GLY A 98 -55.28 -23.10 4.45
C GLY A 98 -54.81 -21.87 5.23
N LEU A 99 -53.50 -21.59 5.25
CA LEU A 99 -52.93 -20.42 5.92
C LEU A 99 -52.90 -19.24 4.95
N PRO A 100 -53.40 -18.04 5.34
CA PRO A 100 -53.45 -16.89 4.45
C PRO A 100 -52.04 -16.47 3.98
N ALA A 101 -51.95 -16.09 2.71
CA ALA A 101 -50.73 -15.62 2.07
C ALA A 101 -50.28 -14.28 2.69
N ASP A 102 -49.39 -14.35 3.67
CA ASP A 102 -48.82 -13.19 4.37
C ASP A 102 -47.72 -12.50 3.53
N LEU A 103 -48.04 -12.25 2.26
CA LEU A 103 -47.17 -11.57 1.32
C LEU A 103 -46.93 -10.13 1.76
N SER A 104 -47.94 -9.46 2.36
CA SER A 104 -47.84 -8.09 2.84
C SER A 104 -46.81 -7.93 3.98
N GLN A 105 -46.76 -8.83 4.96
CA GLN A 105 -45.78 -8.74 6.04
C GLN A 105 -44.36 -9.12 5.57
N ARG A 106 -44.23 -10.02 4.58
CA ARG A 106 -42.93 -10.33 3.95
C ARG A 106 -42.44 -9.20 3.04
N PHE A 107 -43.32 -8.58 2.26
CA PHE A 107 -43.00 -7.38 1.49
C PHE A 107 -42.66 -6.22 2.42
N ALA A 108 -43.40 -6.01 3.50
CA ALA A 108 -43.08 -4.99 4.50
C ALA A 108 -41.72 -5.24 5.17
N ARG A 109 -41.36 -6.49 5.51
CA ARG A 109 -40.02 -6.83 6.03
C ARG A 109 -38.91 -6.65 5.01
N THR A 110 -39.18 -6.98 3.74
CA THR A 110 -38.21 -6.84 2.65
C THR A 110 -38.00 -5.38 2.27
N GLN A 111 -39.09 -4.60 2.24
CA GLN A 111 -39.07 -3.16 2.01
C GLN A 111 -38.46 -2.41 3.20
N ALA A 112 -38.68 -2.86 4.44
CA ALA A 112 -37.99 -2.35 5.64
C ALA A 112 -36.48 -2.64 5.59
N ARG A 113 -36.06 -3.81 5.09
CA ARG A 113 -34.64 -4.11 4.84
C ARG A 113 -34.04 -3.27 3.70
N ALA A 114 -34.77 -3.12 2.60
CA ALA A 114 -34.34 -2.32 1.45
C ALA A 114 -34.26 -0.82 1.79
N SER A 115 -35.18 -0.30 2.60
CA SER A 115 -35.16 1.09 3.09
C SER A 115 -34.10 1.31 4.18
N ALA A 116 -33.78 0.31 5.00
CA ALA A 116 -32.61 0.35 5.87
C ALA A 116 -31.29 0.38 5.06
N GLN A 117 -31.21 -0.38 3.96
CA GLN A 117 -30.12 -0.26 2.98
C GLN A 117 -30.13 1.08 2.24
N GLY A 118 -31.31 1.62 1.92
CA GLY A 118 -31.50 2.94 1.32
C GLY A 118 -30.97 4.07 2.20
N ARG A 119 -31.27 4.03 3.50
CA ARG A 119 -30.70 4.95 4.50
C ARG A 119 -29.18 4.82 4.60
N LEU A 120 -28.65 3.60 4.54
CA LEU A 120 -27.20 3.36 4.47
C LEU A 120 -26.60 4.00 3.20
N THR A 121 -27.21 3.84 2.04
CA THR A 121 -26.74 4.50 0.80
C THR A 121 -26.82 6.02 0.87
N GLU A 122 -27.85 6.58 1.50
CA GLU A 122 -28.02 8.02 1.71
C GLU A 122 -26.96 8.61 2.66
N THR A 123 -26.61 7.87 3.71
CA THR A 123 -25.49 8.24 4.58
C THR A 123 -24.15 8.12 3.88
N MET A 124 -23.99 7.15 2.97
CA MET A 124 -22.78 6.99 2.17
C MET A 124 -22.64 8.09 1.11
N THR A 125 -23.72 8.52 0.46
CA THR A 125 -23.69 9.66 -0.48
C THR A 125 -23.35 10.96 0.24
N ARG A 126 -23.96 11.25 1.40
CA ARG A 126 -23.56 12.41 2.22
C ARG A 126 -22.09 12.35 2.65
N ALA A 127 -21.62 11.19 3.10
CA ALA A 127 -20.22 11.01 3.45
C ALA A 127 -19.28 11.14 2.23
N ALA A 128 -19.73 10.79 1.03
CA ALA A 128 -18.99 10.98 -0.21
C ALA A 128 -18.95 12.45 -0.64
N GLU A 129 -20.06 13.19 -0.47
CA GLU A 129 -20.14 14.64 -0.71
C GLU A 129 -19.22 15.41 0.24
N ASP A 130 -19.24 15.08 1.54
CA ASP A 130 -18.35 15.69 2.53
C ASP A 130 -16.87 15.43 2.23
N LYS A 131 -16.54 14.20 1.81
CA LYS A 131 -15.19 13.86 1.34
C LYS A 131 -14.83 14.59 0.05
N GLY A 132 -15.76 14.75 -0.89
CA GLY A 132 -15.59 15.52 -2.11
C GLY A 132 -15.30 17.00 -1.83
N GLN A 133 -16.02 17.60 -0.87
CA GLN A 133 -15.77 18.97 -0.43
C GLN A 133 -14.42 19.13 0.27
N ALA A 134 -14.02 18.15 1.09
CA ALA A 134 -12.70 18.14 1.71
C ALA A 134 -11.57 18.03 0.66
N LEU A 135 -11.73 17.15 -0.34
CA LEU A 135 -10.80 17.03 -1.47
C LEU A 135 -10.72 18.31 -2.29
N ALA A 136 -11.85 18.96 -2.57
CA ALA A 136 -11.89 20.23 -3.30
C ALA A 136 -11.19 21.38 -2.52
N ARG A 137 -11.27 21.38 -1.19
CA ARG A 137 -10.52 22.33 -0.34
C ARG A 137 -9.01 22.05 -0.39
N ILE A 138 -8.62 20.78 -0.37
CA ILE A 138 -7.22 20.37 -0.52
C ILE A 138 -6.69 20.76 -1.91
N GLU A 139 -7.45 20.52 -2.97
CA GLU A 139 -7.07 20.93 -4.33
C GLU A 139 -6.92 22.45 -4.46
N ARG A 140 -7.81 23.22 -3.82
CA ARG A 140 -7.69 24.70 -3.77
C ARG A 140 -6.45 25.16 -3.01
N ALA A 141 -6.07 24.48 -1.94
CA ALA A 141 -4.88 24.83 -1.14
C ALA A 141 -3.56 24.28 -1.73
N ALA A 142 -3.63 23.24 -2.57
CA ALA A 142 -2.46 22.54 -3.10
C ALA A 142 -1.48 23.45 -3.87
N PRO A 143 -1.89 24.44 -4.68
CA PRO A 143 -0.97 25.37 -5.34
C PRO A 143 -0.16 26.20 -4.34
N ALA A 144 -0.81 26.70 -3.28
CA ALA A 144 -0.15 27.51 -2.25
C ALA A 144 0.84 26.66 -1.43
N VAL A 145 0.46 25.42 -1.08
CA VAL A 145 1.36 24.48 -0.39
C VAL A 145 2.56 24.13 -1.27
N ARG A 146 2.33 23.82 -2.56
CA ARG A 146 3.43 23.54 -3.51
C ARG A 146 4.38 24.73 -3.66
N ALA A 147 3.84 25.95 -3.75
CA ALA A 147 4.65 27.17 -3.82
C ALA A 147 5.46 27.39 -2.54
N ALA A 148 4.87 27.16 -1.36
CA ALA A 148 5.57 27.28 -0.09
C ALA A 148 6.69 26.24 0.06
N VAL A 149 6.45 24.98 -0.35
CA VAL A 149 7.45 23.91 -0.35
C VAL A 149 8.58 24.21 -1.33
N ALA A 150 8.27 24.67 -2.55
CA ALA A 150 9.29 25.06 -3.54
C ALA A 150 10.16 26.23 -3.02
N ALA A 151 9.54 27.24 -2.41
CA ALA A 151 10.26 28.36 -1.80
C ALA A 151 11.10 27.95 -0.58
N GLY A 152 10.67 26.93 0.16
CA GLY A 152 11.46 26.31 1.24
C GLY A 152 12.63 25.50 0.69
N TRP A 153 12.42 24.78 -0.40
CA TRP A 153 13.46 24.01 -1.09
C TRP A 153 14.56 24.91 -1.64
N GLU A 154 14.22 26.00 -2.31
CA GLU A 154 15.23 26.96 -2.82
C GLU A 154 16.06 27.60 -1.69
N ARG A 155 15.46 27.82 -0.52
CA ARG A 155 16.19 28.30 0.67
C ARG A 155 17.10 27.23 1.29
N ALA A 156 16.66 25.97 1.30
CA ALA A 156 17.41 24.87 1.91
C ALA A 156 18.50 24.30 0.99
N ARG A 157 18.29 24.38 -0.33
CA ARG A 157 19.19 23.86 -1.36
C ARG A 157 20.66 24.24 -1.18
N PRO A 158 21.05 25.52 -0.99
CA PRO A 158 22.45 25.89 -0.84
C PRO A 158 23.09 25.29 0.42
N LEU A 159 22.31 25.11 1.49
CA LEU A 159 22.78 24.49 2.74
C LEU A 159 23.02 22.99 2.57
N ILE A 160 22.12 22.30 1.85
CA ILE A 160 22.26 20.88 1.52
C ILE A 160 23.45 20.67 0.59
N GLU A 161 23.61 21.49 -0.44
CA GLU A 161 24.76 21.41 -1.36
C GLU A 161 26.09 21.72 -0.64
N ALA A 162 26.11 22.68 0.29
CA ALA A 162 27.27 22.94 1.15
C ALA A 162 27.60 21.75 2.06
N ALA A 163 26.59 21.14 2.68
CA ALA A 163 26.75 19.95 3.51
C ALA A 163 27.30 18.77 2.69
N HIS A 164 26.76 18.51 1.50
CA HIS A 164 27.23 17.47 0.58
C HIS A 164 28.68 17.71 0.14
N ARG A 165 29.06 18.94 -0.21
CA ARG A 165 30.45 19.28 -0.56
C ARG A 165 31.40 19.01 0.62
N SER A 166 31.00 19.41 1.83
CA SER A 166 31.82 19.18 3.03
C SER A 166 31.99 17.69 3.36
N ALA A 167 30.93 16.89 3.21
CA ALA A 167 30.98 15.45 3.43
C ALA A 167 31.87 14.75 2.39
N ARG A 168 31.78 15.16 1.12
CA ARG A 168 32.61 14.62 0.04
C ARG A 168 34.09 14.95 0.23
N ALA A 169 34.42 16.18 0.65
CA ALA A 169 35.79 16.57 0.95
C ALA A 169 36.38 15.76 2.11
N ARG A 170 35.61 15.52 3.18
CA ARG A 170 36.02 14.66 4.31
C ARG A 170 36.29 13.22 3.85
N LEU A 171 35.42 12.66 3.03
CA LEU A 171 35.60 11.31 2.46
C LEU A 171 36.86 11.23 1.59
N GLN A 172 37.12 12.22 0.74
CA GLN A 172 38.33 12.27 -0.08
C GLN A 172 39.59 12.35 0.78
N SER A 173 39.61 13.21 1.80
CA SER A 173 40.76 13.29 2.72
C SER A 173 41.00 11.98 3.49
N ALA A 174 39.94 11.27 3.87
CA ALA A 174 40.04 9.99 4.56
C ALA A 174 40.62 8.89 3.64
N LEU A 175 40.20 8.87 2.37
CA LEU A 175 40.70 7.94 1.36
C LEU A 175 42.17 8.23 1.00
N GLU A 176 42.56 9.49 0.87
CA GLU A 176 43.95 9.89 0.65
C GLU A 176 44.84 9.52 1.84
N GLY A 177 44.36 9.74 3.07
CA GLY A 177 45.04 9.30 4.28
C GLY A 177 45.22 7.77 4.33
N HIS A 178 44.21 7.01 3.90
CA HIS A 178 44.30 5.56 3.79
C HIS A 178 45.34 5.12 2.75
N ARG A 179 45.35 5.73 1.57
CA ARG A 179 46.33 5.44 0.51
C ARG A 179 47.77 5.76 0.95
N ARG A 180 47.99 6.88 1.63
CA ARG A 180 49.31 7.26 2.18
C ARG A 180 49.79 6.23 3.21
N ARG A 181 48.92 5.78 4.12
CA ARG A 181 49.24 4.73 5.10
C ARG A 181 49.56 3.40 4.42
N GLN A 182 48.85 3.03 3.36
CA GLN A 182 49.17 1.82 2.59
C GLN A 182 50.50 1.93 1.85
N ALA A 183 50.81 3.09 1.25
CA ALA A 183 52.08 3.32 0.58
C ALA A 183 53.27 3.31 1.56
N GLN A 184 53.10 3.85 2.77
CA GLN A 184 54.10 3.76 3.84
C GLN A 184 54.35 2.32 4.27
N ARG A 185 53.30 1.51 4.49
CA ARG A 185 53.44 0.08 4.81
C ARG A 185 54.16 -0.69 3.70
N GLN A 186 53.82 -0.45 2.44
CA GLN A 186 54.51 -1.09 1.30
C GLN A 186 55.97 -0.63 1.17
N ALA A 187 56.30 0.59 1.57
CA ALA A 187 57.68 1.09 1.59
C ALA A 187 58.49 0.50 2.76
N GLU A 188 57.85 0.25 3.90
CA GLU A 188 58.44 -0.43 5.07
C GLU A 188 58.64 -1.94 4.85
N ASP A 189 57.79 -2.60 4.04
CA ASP A 189 57.93 -4.02 3.69
C ASP A 189 58.99 -4.28 2.59
N ARG A 190 59.26 -3.32 1.71
CA ARG A 190 60.26 -3.42 0.62
C ARG A 190 61.73 -3.62 1.07
N PRO A 191 62.25 -3.01 2.15
CA PRO A 191 63.62 -3.27 2.60
C PRO A 191 63.82 -4.71 3.09
N VAL A 192 62.78 -5.36 3.64
CA VAL A 192 62.85 -6.75 4.14
C VAL A 192 62.95 -7.77 3.00
N GLU A 193 62.26 -7.52 1.87
CA GLU A 193 62.38 -8.38 0.68
C GLU A 193 63.73 -8.22 -0.04
N GLN A 194 64.31 -7.02 -0.07
CA GLN A 194 65.61 -6.78 -0.71
C GLN A 194 66.79 -7.38 0.09
N GLU A 195 66.72 -7.38 1.42
CA GLU A 195 67.70 -8.07 2.27
C GLU A 195 67.61 -9.60 2.13
N SER A 196 66.38 -10.13 2.05
CA SER A 196 66.14 -11.57 1.86
C SER A 196 66.66 -12.08 0.50
N ARG A 197 66.53 -11.27 -0.56
CA ARG A 197 67.10 -11.58 -1.89
C ARG A 197 68.63 -11.44 -1.95
N LYS A 198 69.25 -10.57 -1.16
CA LYS A 198 70.72 -10.47 -1.07
C LYS A 198 71.33 -11.64 -0.28
N ARG A 199 70.64 -12.15 0.75
CA ARG A 199 71.11 -13.33 1.51
C ARG A 199 70.94 -14.67 0.76
N GLY A 200 70.02 -14.77 -0.20
CA GLY A 200 69.80 -15.98 -1.00
C GLY A 200 70.74 -16.16 -2.21
N ARG A 201 71.58 -15.18 -2.54
CA ARG A 201 72.46 -15.20 -3.74
C ARG A 201 73.94 -15.46 -3.42
N SER A 202 74.24 -15.78 -2.17
CA SER A 202 75.58 -16.16 -1.70
C SER A 202 75.56 -17.58 -1.13
N ARG A 203 75.29 -18.56 -1.99
CA ARG A 203 75.64 -19.98 -1.80
C ARG A 203 75.90 -20.59 -3.17
#